data_AF-A0AAW6J6C8-F1
#
_entry.id   AF-A0AAW6J6C8-F1
#
_cell.length_a   1.000
_cell.length_b   1.000
_cell.length_c   1.000
_cell.angle_alpha   90.00
_cell.angle_beta   90.00
_cell.angle_gamma   90.00
#
_symmetry.space_group_name_H-M   'P 1'
#
loop_
_entity.id
_entity.type
_entity.pdbx_description
1 polymer ?
#
loop_
_entity_poly.entity_id
_entity_poly.type
_entity_poly.pdbx_seq_one_letter_code
_entity_poly.pdbx_strand_id
1 'polypeptide(L)'
;MDKQKIIDIALWAIVAYAVTLLIYWTLKIFNQNAENISALGSLLSASATFFAAYVAVKLFNDWRDPANYATTKEQVLEALGVLSQVRYQLSFMLDNLYTLKKTNEFLVLNEEILNYSKNDIDQKFFEIVKNIKFLEDKPLFEKFGKINHHFMHSENFYISCIKEYKNYYDYLAELEILKGKEISVAPYRAYRFYGLEINDIPPLYSLTNTLKYQVGYSYNDVSLQQEIKFNYDNTIVMLGTTIALIDSFELKLLDKIRV
;
A
#
# COMPACT_ATOMS: atom_id res chain seq x y z
N MET A 1 -4.82 29.21 12.47
CA MET A 1 -4.05 30.16 13.28
C MET A 1 -4.94 30.61 14.43
N ASP A 2 -4.54 30.35 15.67
CA ASP A 2 -5.35 30.68 16.85
C ASP A 2 -5.66 32.18 16.90
N LYS A 3 -6.91 32.54 17.24
CA LYS A 3 -7.33 33.95 17.37
C LYS A 3 -6.42 34.74 18.30
N GLN A 4 -5.92 34.08 19.35
CA GLN A 4 -4.97 34.66 20.31
C GLN A 4 -3.68 35.14 19.63
N LYS A 5 -3.12 34.37 18.70
CA LYS A 5 -1.84 34.68 18.03
C LYS A 5 -1.96 35.86 17.07
N ILE A 6 -3.12 36.01 16.41
CA ILE A 6 -3.41 37.16 15.54
C ILE A 6 -3.47 38.44 16.39
N ILE A 7 -4.12 38.36 17.55
CA ILE A 7 -4.24 39.48 18.49
C ILE A 7 -2.87 39.89 18.99
N ASP A 8 -2.00 38.94 19.37
CA ASP A 8 -0.65 39.25 19.86
C ASP A 8 0.22 39.94 18.81
N ILE A 9 0.19 39.46 17.55
CA ILE A 9 0.95 40.08 16.45
C ILE A 9 0.44 41.50 16.17
N ALA A 10 -0.89 41.70 16.18
CA ALA A 10 -1.49 43.01 15.99
C ALA A 10 -1.11 43.98 17.13
N LEU A 11 -1.05 43.49 18.37
CA LEU A 11 -0.67 44.28 19.55
C LEU A 11 0.79 44.74 19.45
N TRP A 12 1.71 43.85 19.06
CA TRP A 12 3.12 44.20 18.87
C TRP A 12 3.34 45.16 17.69
N ALA A 13 2.56 45.05 16.61
CA ALA A 13 2.60 46.02 15.51
C ALA A 13 2.14 47.42 15.95
N ILE A 14 1.10 47.50 16.78
CA ILE A 14 0.61 48.77 17.35
C ILE A 14 1.64 49.37 18.29
N VAL A 15 2.27 48.56 19.14
CA VAL A 15 3.33 49.02 20.06
C VAL A 15 4.53 49.54 19.27
N ALA A 16 4.98 48.84 18.22
CA ALA A 16 6.07 49.29 17.37
C ALA A 16 5.74 50.62 16.66
N TYR A 17 4.51 50.78 16.17
CA TYR A 17 4.04 52.01 15.56
C TYR A 17 4.03 53.17 16.57
N ALA A 18 3.50 52.95 17.77
CA ALA A 18 3.45 53.96 18.83
C ALA A 18 4.86 54.40 19.29
N VAL A 19 5.79 53.46 19.44
CA VAL A 19 7.19 53.74 19.77
C VAL A 19 7.87 54.57 18.68
N THR A 20 7.65 54.21 17.41
CA THR A 20 8.20 54.96 16.26
C THR A 20 7.68 56.39 16.22
N LEU A 21 6.39 56.58 16.54
CA LEU A 21 5.72 57.88 16.55
C LEU A 21 6.23 58.75 17.72
N LEU A 22 6.42 58.17 18.90
CA LEU A 22 7.04 58.82 20.06
C LEU A 22 8.47 59.28 19.76
N ILE A 23 9.27 58.43 19.12
CA ILE A 23 10.64 58.76 18.75
C ILE A 23 10.67 59.90 17.72
N TYR A 24 9.80 59.86 16.71
CA TYR A 24 9.70 60.93 15.71
C TYR A 24 9.38 62.29 16.35
N TRP A 25 8.41 62.35 17.25
CA TRP A 25 8.07 63.59 17.96
C TRP A 25 9.19 64.07 18.87
N THR A 26 9.86 63.15 19.55
CA THR A 26 11.00 63.47 20.40
C THR A 26 12.14 64.09 19.56
N LEU A 27 12.51 63.48 18.44
CA LEU A 27 13.54 64.00 17.53
C LEU A 27 13.16 65.37 16.91
N LYS A 28 11.88 65.56 16.59
CA LYS A 28 11.34 66.83 16.08
C LYS A 28 11.39 67.94 17.12
N ILE A 29 11.13 67.63 18.40
CA ILE A 29 11.18 68.61 19.51
C ILE A 29 12.63 69.00 19.84
N PHE A 30 13.59 68.08 19.71
CA PHE A 30 15.00 68.31 20.03
C PHE A 30 15.88 68.80 18.85
N ASN A 31 15.27 69.21 17.74
CA ASN A 31 15.91 69.84 16.57
C ASN A 31 17.15 69.09 16.04
N GLN A 32 17.07 67.77 15.92
CA GLN A 32 18.20 66.94 15.51
C GLN A 32 18.39 66.87 13.98
N ASN A 33 19.66 66.89 13.54
CA ASN A 33 20.08 66.88 12.14
C ASN A 33 19.63 65.62 11.38
N ALA A 34 19.53 65.72 10.05
CA ALA A 34 19.06 64.67 9.13
C ALA A 34 19.79 63.31 9.29
N GLU A 35 21.05 63.33 9.74
CA GLU A 35 21.84 62.13 10.01
C GLU A 35 21.24 61.25 11.12
N ASN A 36 20.66 61.85 12.16
CA ASN A 36 20.07 61.11 13.28
C ASN A 36 18.73 60.47 12.90
N ILE A 37 17.97 61.13 12.01
CA ILE A 37 16.75 60.58 11.42
C ILE A 37 17.08 59.39 10.49
N SER A 38 18.16 59.52 9.71
CA SER A 38 18.64 58.44 8.83
C SER A 38 19.11 57.22 9.63
N ALA A 39 19.92 57.42 10.67
CA ALA A 39 20.38 56.36 11.56
C ALA A 39 19.21 55.65 12.28
N LEU A 40 18.17 56.40 12.67
CA LEU A 40 16.94 55.82 13.22
C LEU A 40 16.19 54.96 12.20
N GLY A 41 16.05 55.47 10.97
CA GLY A 41 15.45 54.72 9.86
C GLY A 41 16.19 53.41 9.59
N SER A 42 17.53 53.41 9.65
CA SER A 42 18.35 52.21 9.52
C SER A 42 18.14 51.22 10.67
N LEU A 43 18.04 51.68 11.92
CA LEU A 43 17.78 50.82 13.09
C LEU A 43 16.37 50.19 13.05
N LEU A 44 15.37 50.98 12.66
CA LEU A 44 13.99 50.49 12.47
C LEU A 44 13.90 49.50 11.31
N SER A 45 14.57 49.78 10.20
CA SER A 45 14.62 48.87 9.05
C SER A 45 15.31 47.55 9.42
N ALA A 46 16.45 47.61 10.12
CA ALA A 46 17.13 46.41 10.60
C ALA A 46 16.24 45.58 11.54
N SER A 47 15.56 46.24 12.50
CA SER A 47 14.64 45.58 13.43
C SER A 47 13.46 44.94 12.71
N ALA A 48 12.89 45.63 11.71
CA ALA A 48 11.81 45.10 10.88
C ALA A 48 12.27 43.88 10.07
N THR A 49 13.49 43.88 9.53
CA THR A 49 14.06 42.74 8.80
C THR A 49 14.28 41.54 9.72
N PHE A 50 14.82 41.73 10.93
CA PHE A 50 14.97 40.64 11.91
C PHE A 50 13.62 40.07 12.33
N PHE A 51 12.62 40.92 12.54
CA PHE A 51 11.27 40.47 12.87
C PHE A 51 10.63 39.71 11.70
N ALA A 52 10.75 40.21 10.47
CA ALA A 52 10.26 39.53 9.27
C ALA A 52 10.94 38.17 9.08
N ALA A 53 12.26 38.08 9.29
CA ALA A 53 13.00 36.82 9.22
C ALA A 53 12.54 35.84 10.32
N TYR A 54 12.34 36.32 11.55
CA TYR A 54 11.80 35.52 12.65
C TYR A 54 10.40 34.97 12.32
N VAL A 55 9.49 35.83 11.85
CA VAL A 55 8.13 35.44 11.43
C VAL A 55 8.17 34.45 10.27
N ALA A 56 9.05 34.65 9.28
CA ALA A 56 9.22 33.73 8.16
C ALA A 56 9.68 32.33 8.62
N VAL A 57 10.68 32.25 9.50
CA VAL A 57 11.13 30.98 10.09
C VAL A 57 10.00 30.31 10.88
N LYS A 58 9.24 31.09 11.64
CA LYS A 58 8.10 30.59 12.42
C LYS A 58 6.98 30.04 11.53
N LEU A 59 6.60 30.78 10.49
CA LEU A 59 5.59 30.36 9.52
C LEU A 59 6.04 29.13 8.74
N PHE A 60 7.33 29.06 8.37
CA PHE A 60 7.87 27.91 7.65
C PHE A 60 7.84 26.64 8.52
N ASN A 61 8.21 26.74 9.80
CA ASN A 61 8.10 25.62 10.74
C ASN A 61 6.65 25.19 10.96
N ASP A 62 5.74 26.15 11.19
CA ASP A 62 4.31 25.87 11.41
C ASP A 62 3.64 25.28 10.14
N TRP A 63 4.16 25.55 8.93
CA TRP A 63 3.67 24.97 7.67
C TRP A 63 4.25 23.60 7.36
N ARG A 64 5.48 23.33 7.81
CA ARG A 64 6.19 22.07 7.56
C ARG A 64 5.48 20.87 8.19
N ASP A 65 4.94 21.00 9.39
CA ASP A 65 4.35 19.87 10.11
C ASP A 65 3.03 19.38 9.47
N PRO A 66 2.06 20.26 9.14
CA PRO A 66 0.86 19.87 8.38
C PRO A 66 1.17 19.34 6.98
N ALA A 67 2.18 19.89 6.29
CA ALA A 67 2.59 19.43 4.97
C ALA A 67 3.16 18.00 5.03
N ASN A 68 4.04 17.72 6.00
CA ASN A 68 4.59 16.38 6.22
C ASN A 68 3.51 15.35 6.57
N TYR A 69 2.53 15.76 7.40
CA TYR A 69 1.38 14.92 7.73
C TYR A 69 0.53 14.61 6.49
N ALA A 70 0.23 15.62 5.67
CA ALA A 70 -0.52 15.45 4.43
C ALA A 70 0.19 14.46 3.47
N THR A 71 1.50 14.61 3.29
CA THR A 71 2.31 13.68 2.48
C THR A 71 2.30 12.27 3.05
N THR A 72 2.44 12.11 4.36
CA THR A 72 2.41 10.79 5.00
C THR A 72 1.04 10.12 4.86
N LYS A 73 -0.04 10.90 4.99
CA LYS A 73 -1.41 10.41 4.80
C LYS A 73 -1.64 9.93 3.37
N GLU A 74 -1.21 10.70 2.38
CA GLU A 74 -1.30 10.32 0.96
C GLU A 74 -0.56 9.02 0.68
N GLN A 75 0.69 8.90 1.16
CA GLN A 75 1.50 7.68 1.06
C GLN A 75 0.84 6.46 1.70
N VAL A 76 0.25 6.62 2.90
CA VAL A 76 -0.48 5.54 3.58
C VAL A 76 -1.71 5.11 2.79
N LEU A 77 -2.47 6.06 2.25
CA LEU A 77 -3.66 5.76 1.45
C LEU A 77 -3.31 5.03 0.15
N GLU A 78 -2.22 5.41 -0.51
CA GLU A 78 -1.70 4.71 -1.69
C GLU A 78 -1.33 3.26 -1.34
N ALA A 79 -0.59 3.06 -0.24
CA ALA A 79 -0.24 1.72 0.23
C ALA A 79 -1.47 0.86 0.54
N LEU A 80 -2.47 1.41 1.23
CA LEU A 80 -3.74 0.74 1.50
C LEU A 80 -4.48 0.38 0.21
N GLY A 81 -4.46 1.26 -0.79
CA GLY A 81 -5.07 1.01 -2.10
C GLY A 81 -4.46 -0.21 -2.79
N VAL A 82 -3.13 -0.34 -2.79
CA VAL A 82 -2.45 -1.51 -3.37
C VAL A 82 -2.68 -2.77 -2.56
N LEU A 83 -2.60 -2.69 -1.22
CA LEU A 83 -2.88 -3.83 -0.34
C LEU A 83 -4.29 -4.39 -0.54
N SER A 84 -5.28 -3.52 -0.74
CA SER A 84 -6.64 -3.96 -1.04
C SER A 84 -6.73 -4.69 -2.39
N GLN A 85 -6.00 -4.24 -3.42
CA GLN A 85 -5.94 -4.93 -4.71
C GLN A 85 -5.28 -6.30 -4.59
N VAL A 86 -4.18 -6.38 -3.82
CA VAL A 86 -3.46 -7.62 -3.53
C VAL A 86 -4.37 -8.60 -2.79
N ARG A 87 -5.07 -8.15 -1.74
CA ARG A 87 -6.01 -8.99 -0.98
C ARG A 87 -7.10 -9.54 -1.87
N TYR A 88 -7.70 -8.69 -2.72
CA TYR A 88 -8.74 -9.12 -3.66
C TYR A 88 -8.22 -10.24 -4.58
N GLN A 89 -7.03 -10.07 -5.14
CA GLN A 89 -6.45 -11.09 -6.02
C GLN A 89 -6.08 -12.39 -5.29
N LEU A 90 -5.49 -12.29 -4.10
CA LEU A 90 -5.20 -13.47 -3.28
C LEU A 90 -6.49 -14.22 -2.93
N SER A 91 -7.58 -13.51 -2.64
CA SER A 91 -8.89 -14.11 -2.36
C SER A 91 -9.47 -14.80 -3.60
N PHE A 92 -9.40 -14.15 -4.76
CA PHE A 92 -9.82 -14.76 -6.04
C PHE A 92 -9.02 -16.02 -6.37
N MET A 93 -7.69 -15.97 -6.23
CA MET A 93 -6.82 -17.14 -6.41
C MET A 93 -7.18 -18.26 -5.44
N LEU A 94 -7.43 -17.92 -4.17
CA LEU A 94 -7.79 -18.87 -3.13
C LEU A 94 -9.09 -19.62 -3.46
N ASP A 95 -10.14 -18.90 -3.88
CA ASP A 95 -11.43 -19.48 -4.25
C ASP A 95 -11.30 -20.42 -5.46
N ASN A 96 -10.52 -20.01 -6.45
CA ASN A 96 -10.26 -20.84 -7.63
C ASN A 96 -9.44 -22.08 -7.28
N LEU A 97 -8.44 -21.98 -6.42
CA LEU A 97 -7.66 -23.13 -5.96
C LEU A 97 -8.52 -24.12 -5.15
N TYR A 98 -9.47 -23.65 -4.35
CA TYR A 98 -10.46 -24.52 -3.71
C TYR A 98 -11.34 -25.24 -4.72
N THR A 99 -11.76 -24.54 -5.77
CA THR A 99 -12.53 -25.12 -6.87
C THR A 99 -11.71 -26.18 -7.62
N LEU A 100 -10.43 -25.89 -7.92
CA LEU A 100 -9.52 -26.83 -8.58
C LEU A 100 -9.23 -28.06 -7.72
N LYS A 101 -9.11 -27.94 -6.40
CA LYS A 101 -8.93 -29.11 -5.51
C LYS A 101 -10.06 -30.12 -5.63
N LYS A 102 -11.24 -29.67 -6.04
CA LYS A 102 -12.41 -30.52 -6.18
C LYS A 102 -12.48 -31.29 -7.50
N THR A 103 -11.55 -31.09 -8.43
CA THR A 103 -11.44 -31.90 -9.64
C THR A 103 -11.20 -33.39 -9.33
N ASN A 104 -10.73 -33.70 -8.13
CA ASN A 104 -10.58 -35.07 -7.61
C ASN A 104 -11.88 -35.71 -7.12
N GLU A 105 -12.94 -34.92 -6.93
CA GLU A 105 -14.25 -35.37 -6.44
C GLU A 105 -15.32 -35.29 -7.52
N PHE A 106 -15.17 -34.36 -8.48
CA PHE A 106 -16.10 -34.16 -9.58
C PHE A 106 -15.45 -33.47 -10.76
N LEU A 107 -16.08 -33.56 -11.93
CA LEU A 107 -15.67 -32.82 -13.12
C LEU A 107 -15.96 -31.33 -12.94
N VAL A 108 -14.92 -30.51 -13.04
CA VAL A 108 -15.00 -29.04 -13.07
C VAL A 108 -14.75 -28.55 -14.49
N LEU A 109 -15.65 -27.72 -15.02
CA LEU A 109 -15.47 -26.98 -16.28
C LEU A 109 -15.87 -25.53 -16.01
N ASN A 110 -14.86 -24.70 -15.79
CA ASN A 110 -14.99 -23.29 -15.47
C ASN A 110 -13.99 -22.49 -16.31
N GLU A 111 -14.50 -21.74 -17.28
CA GLU A 111 -13.73 -20.87 -18.17
C GLU A 111 -13.19 -19.62 -17.47
N GLU A 112 -13.84 -19.15 -16.40
CA GLU A 112 -13.39 -17.96 -15.67
C GLU A 112 -12.01 -18.17 -15.04
N ILE A 113 -11.70 -19.41 -14.64
CA ILE A 113 -10.37 -19.78 -14.11
C ILE A 113 -9.29 -19.62 -15.20
N LEU A 114 -9.63 -19.89 -16.47
CA LEU A 114 -8.70 -19.77 -17.61
C LEU A 114 -8.48 -18.32 -18.02
N ASN A 115 -9.45 -17.43 -17.76
CA ASN A 115 -9.40 -16.01 -18.12
C ASN A 115 -8.54 -15.16 -17.16
N TYR A 116 -7.76 -15.79 -16.29
CA TYR A 116 -6.86 -15.07 -15.41
C TYR A 116 -5.72 -14.42 -16.21
N SER A 117 -5.59 -13.10 -16.05
CA SER A 117 -4.44 -12.33 -16.51
C SER A 117 -3.63 -11.83 -15.32
N LYS A 118 -2.30 -11.93 -15.43
CA LYS A 118 -1.38 -11.24 -14.52
C LYS A 118 -1.65 -9.74 -14.57
N ASN A 119 -1.73 -9.10 -13.40
CA ASN A 119 -1.89 -7.64 -13.29
C ASN A 119 -0.55 -6.98 -12.94
N ASP A 120 -0.45 -5.67 -13.20
CA ASP A 120 0.74 -4.86 -12.90
C ASP A 120 0.91 -4.52 -11.40
N ILE A 121 0.43 -5.39 -10.50
CA ILE A 121 0.54 -5.17 -9.05
C ILE A 121 1.99 -5.16 -8.58
N ASP A 122 2.87 -5.93 -9.22
CA ASP A 122 4.31 -5.95 -8.94
C ASP A 122 4.93 -4.54 -9.09
N GLN A 123 4.55 -3.81 -10.15
CA GLN A 123 5.03 -2.45 -10.38
C GLN A 123 4.53 -1.49 -9.29
N LYS A 124 3.26 -1.64 -8.89
CA LYS A 124 2.66 -0.84 -7.81
C LYS A 124 3.34 -1.07 -6.46
N PHE A 125 3.72 -2.32 -6.15
CA PHE A 125 4.53 -2.63 -4.97
C PHE A 125 5.87 -1.91 -4.99
N PHE A 126 6.55 -1.91 -6.13
CA PHE A 126 7.85 -1.25 -6.29
C PHE A 126 7.76 0.27 -6.10
N GLU A 127 6.74 0.92 -6.68
CA GLU A 127 6.52 2.36 -6.52
C GLU A 127 6.27 2.74 -5.05
N ILE A 128 5.48 1.94 -4.33
CA ILE A 128 5.25 2.13 -2.88
C ILE A 128 6.57 2.04 -2.11
N VAL A 129 7.39 1.02 -2.36
CA VAL A 129 8.68 0.86 -1.65
C VAL A 129 9.59 2.08 -1.86
N LYS A 130 9.58 2.65 -3.07
CA LYS A 130 10.40 3.80 -3.44
C LYS A 130 9.94 5.10 -2.77
N ASN A 131 8.64 5.26 -2.57
CA ASN A 131 8.05 6.57 -2.27
C ASN A 131 7.66 6.76 -0.80
N ILE A 132 7.79 5.75 0.06
CA ILE A 132 7.18 5.79 1.40
C ILE A 132 8.18 6.00 2.54
N LYS A 133 7.98 7.09 3.30
CA LYS A 133 8.74 7.42 4.52
C LYS A 133 8.38 6.54 5.73
N PHE A 134 7.14 6.05 5.87
CA PHE A 134 6.78 5.24 7.05
C PHE A 134 7.39 3.84 7.06
N LEU A 135 7.98 3.39 5.95
CA LEU A 135 8.77 2.16 5.87
C LEU A 135 10.18 2.34 6.48
N GLU A 136 10.54 3.54 6.96
CA GLU A 136 11.70 3.72 7.86
C GLU A 136 11.55 2.89 9.17
N ASP A 137 10.31 2.52 9.53
CA ASP A 137 9.99 1.53 10.55
C ASP A 137 10.32 0.12 10.02
N LYS A 138 11.53 -0.36 10.34
CA LYS A 138 12.05 -1.68 9.90
C LYS A 138 11.03 -2.83 10.04
N PRO A 139 10.33 -3.01 11.18
CA PRO A 139 9.25 -3.99 11.31
C PRO A 139 8.12 -3.89 10.27
N LEU A 140 7.74 -2.68 9.86
CA LEU A 140 6.71 -2.49 8.83
C LEU A 140 7.25 -2.80 7.44
N PHE A 141 8.49 -2.40 7.16
CA PHE A 141 9.16 -2.75 5.91
C PHE A 141 9.29 -4.26 5.72
N GLU A 142 9.72 -4.99 6.76
CA GLU A 142 9.83 -6.45 6.72
C GLU A 142 8.48 -7.12 6.46
N LYS A 143 7.42 -6.67 7.13
CA LYS A 143 6.06 -7.19 6.90
C LYS A 143 5.58 -6.92 5.49
N PHE A 144 5.82 -5.72 4.97
CA PHE A 144 5.43 -5.35 3.63
C PHE A 144 6.18 -6.16 2.56
N GLY A 145 7.50 -6.33 2.74
CA GLY A 145 8.33 -7.19 1.89
C GLY A 145 7.87 -8.65 1.92
N LYS A 146 7.46 -9.15 3.09
CA LYS A 146 6.89 -10.49 3.25
C LYS A 146 5.59 -10.65 2.45
N ILE A 147 4.69 -9.67 2.50
CA ILE A 147 3.45 -9.68 1.72
C ILE A 147 3.77 -9.72 0.22
N ASN A 148 4.69 -8.86 -0.25
CA ASN A 148 5.07 -8.83 -1.66
C ASN A 148 5.64 -10.18 -2.13
N HIS A 149 6.56 -10.76 -1.35
CA HIS A 149 7.16 -12.04 -1.70
C HIS A 149 6.12 -13.17 -1.76
N HIS A 150 5.22 -13.23 -0.77
CA HIS A 150 4.11 -14.19 -0.77
C HIS A 150 3.20 -14.01 -1.98
N PHE A 151 2.89 -12.77 -2.35
CA PHE A 151 2.04 -12.46 -3.49
C PHE A 151 2.67 -12.97 -4.79
N MET A 152 3.93 -12.61 -5.06
CA MET A 152 4.66 -13.07 -6.25
C MET A 152 4.74 -14.60 -6.32
N HIS A 153 5.01 -15.26 -5.18
CA HIS A 153 5.06 -16.71 -5.13
C HIS A 153 3.69 -17.35 -5.40
N SER A 154 2.62 -16.79 -4.81
CA SER A 154 1.24 -17.25 -5.01
C SER A 154 0.81 -17.12 -6.47
N GLU A 155 1.14 -16.00 -7.11
CA GLU A 155 0.81 -15.74 -8.51
C GLU A 155 1.50 -16.75 -9.44
N ASN A 156 2.80 -16.99 -9.27
CA ASN A 156 3.54 -17.96 -10.07
C ASN A 156 2.99 -19.40 -9.90
N PHE A 157 2.65 -19.77 -8.66
CA PHE A 157 2.01 -21.05 -8.36
C PHE A 157 0.63 -21.15 -9.04
N TYR A 158 -0.17 -20.09 -8.95
CA TYR A 158 -1.50 -20.05 -9.52
C TYR A 158 -1.48 -20.14 -11.06
N ILE A 159 -0.54 -19.45 -11.71
CA ILE A 159 -0.29 -19.57 -13.17
C ILE A 159 0.06 -21.03 -13.54
N SER A 160 0.88 -21.69 -12.73
CA SER A 160 1.21 -23.11 -12.94
C SER A 160 -0.03 -24.00 -12.83
N CYS A 161 -0.90 -23.75 -11.85
CA CYS A 161 -2.17 -24.46 -11.71
C CYS A 161 -3.10 -24.22 -12.91
N ILE A 162 -3.20 -22.98 -13.40
CA ILE A 162 -4.02 -22.63 -14.58
C ILE A 162 -3.52 -23.36 -15.82
N LYS A 163 -2.21 -23.46 -16.01
CA LYS A 163 -1.62 -24.19 -17.14
C LYS A 163 -2.01 -25.67 -17.12
N GLU A 164 -1.91 -26.33 -15.96
CA GLU A 164 -2.32 -27.73 -15.83
C GLU A 164 -3.84 -27.89 -15.95
N TYR A 165 -4.60 -26.96 -15.38
CA TYR A 165 -6.05 -26.94 -15.50
C TYR A 165 -6.52 -26.75 -16.94
N LYS A 166 -5.80 -25.94 -17.75
CA LYS A 166 -6.08 -25.79 -19.17
C LYS A 166 -5.96 -27.13 -19.91
N ASN A 167 -4.90 -27.89 -19.66
CA ASN A 167 -4.74 -29.22 -20.27
C ASN A 167 -5.89 -30.16 -19.89
N TYR A 168 -6.31 -30.12 -18.62
CA TYR A 168 -7.46 -30.86 -18.13
C TYR A 168 -8.79 -30.39 -18.75
N TYR A 169 -8.98 -29.08 -18.88
CA TYR A 169 -10.16 -28.47 -19.48
C TYR A 169 -10.30 -28.85 -20.95
N ASP A 170 -9.22 -28.66 -21.72
CA ASP A 170 -9.18 -28.96 -23.16
C ASP A 170 -9.47 -30.46 -23.40
N TYR A 171 -8.88 -31.35 -22.60
CA TYR A 171 -9.17 -32.79 -22.65
C TYR A 171 -10.65 -33.09 -22.45
N LEU A 172 -11.27 -32.51 -21.41
CA LEU A 172 -12.69 -32.72 -21.14
C LEU A 172 -13.59 -32.11 -22.22
N ALA A 173 -13.24 -30.94 -22.75
CA ALA A 173 -14.00 -30.29 -23.81
C ALA A 173 -14.00 -31.10 -25.12
N GLU A 174 -12.96 -31.91 -25.36
CA GLU A 174 -12.86 -32.78 -26.53
C GLU A 174 -13.62 -34.11 -26.40
N LEU A 175 -13.98 -34.53 -25.18
CA LEU A 175 -14.69 -35.79 -24.94
C LEU A 175 -16.08 -35.80 -25.60
N GLU A 176 -16.33 -36.78 -26.47
CA GLU A 176 -17.62 -36.94 -27.16
C GLU A 176 -18.80 -37.10 -26.21
N ILE A 177 -18.59 -37.73 -25.04
CA ILE A 177 -19.61 -37.92 -24.00
C ILE A 177 -20.10 -36.58 -23.40
N LEU A 178 -19.28 -35.53 -23.54
CA LEU A 178 -19.57 -34.17 -23.09
C LEU A 178 -19.98 -33.25 -24.25
N LYS A 179 -19.67 -33.59 -25.51
CA LYS A 179 -20.12 -32.85 -26.70
C LYS A 179 -21.65 -32.81 -26.79
N GLY A 180 -22.22 -31.62 -26.91
CA GLY A 180 -23.66 -31.41 -27.09
C GLY A 180 -24.51 -31.52 -25.81
N LYS A 181 -23.92 -31.93 -24.68
CA LYS A 181 -24.50 -31.58 -23.38
C LYS A 181 -24.29 -30.08 -23.20
N GLU A 182 -25.34 -29.32 -22.87
CA GLU A 182 -25.13 -27.96 -22.35
C GLU A 182 -24.27 -28.10 -21.11
N ILE A 183 -22.96 -27.94 -21.30
CA ILE A 183 -22.03 -27.54 -20.25
C ILE A 183 -22.45 -26.11 -19.96
N SER A 184 -23.62 -25.95 -19.32
CA SER A 184 -23.93 -24.70 -18.66
C SER A 184 -22.81 -24.59 -17.63
N VAL A 185 -21.82 -23.77 -17.94
CA VAL A 185 -20.79 -23.31 -17.00
C VAL A 185 -21.57 -22.83 -15.80
N ALA A 186 -21.72 -23.70 -14.81
CA ALA A 186 -22.68 -23.45 -13.75
C ALA A 186 -22.10 -22.29 -12.95
N PRO A 187 -22.76 -21.12 -12.91
CA PRO A 187 -22.30 -20.05 -12.05
C PRO A 187 -22.46 -20.58 -10.63
N TYR A 188 -21.34 -20.89 -9.97
CA TYR A 188 -21.30 -21.41 -8.61
C TYR A 188 -22.15 -22.68 -8.34
N ARG A 189 -21.46 -23.80 -8.04
CA ARG A 189 -22.00 -24.98 -7.30
C ARG A 189 -22.98 -25.94 -8.00
N ALA A 190 -23.19 -25.93 -9.32
CA ALA A 190 -23.95 -27.04 -9.93
C ALA A 190 -22.99 -28.17 -10.35
N TYR A 191 -22.72 -29.08 -9.42
CA TYR A 191 -21.99 -30.32 -9.67
C TYR A 191 -22.85 -31.23 -10.55
N ARG A 192 -22.32 -31.64 -11.72
CA ARG A 192 -23.01 -32.60 -12.60
C ARG A 192 -22.15 -33.84 -12.78
N PHE A 193 -22.73 -35.00 -12.48
CA PHE A 193 -22.12 -36.31 -12.71
C PHE A 193 -22.41 -36.74 -14.15
N TYR A 194 -21.37 -36.91 -14.96
CA TYR A 194 -21.49 -37.25 -16.38
C TYR A 194 -21.21 -38.73 -16.70
N GLY A 195 -21.06 -39.59 -15.67
CA GLY A 195 -20.76 -41.02 -15.84
C GLY A 195 -19.31 -41.32 -16.18
N LEU A 196 -18.40 -40.37 -15.97
CA LEU A 196 -16.95 -40.55 -16.13
C LEU A 196 -16.32 -40.85 -14.77
N GLU A 197 -15.53 -41.91 -14.68
CA GLU A 197 -14.72 -42.16 -13.50
C GLU A 197 -13.53 -41.20 -13.48
N ILE A 198 -13.37 -40.50 -12.36
CA ILE A 198 -12.35 -39.47 -12.18
C ILE A 198 -10.92 -40.03 -12.33
N ASN A 199 -10.75 -41.32 -12.01
CA ASN A 199 -9.47 -42.02 -12.08
C ASN A 199 -8.96 -42.21 -13.52
N ASP A 200 -9.81 -42.06 -14.53
CA ASP A 200 -9.47 -42.28 -15.94
C ASP A 200 -9.09 -41.01 -16.70
N ILE A 201 -8.83 -39.89 -16.00
CA ILE A 201 -8.52 -38.59 -16.61
C ILE A 201 -7.02 -38.31 -16.47
N PRO A 202 -6.17 -38.58 -17.50
CA PRO A 202 -4.72 -38.45 -17.37
C PRO A 202 -4.24 -37.05 -16.95
N PRO A 203 -4.80 -35.94 -17.47
CA PRO A 203 -4.40 -34.59 -17.05
C PRO A 203 -4.67 -34.28 -15.57
N LEU A 204 -5.62 -34.98 -14.95
CA LEU A 204 -5.99 -34.76 -13.55
C LEU A 204 -4.84 -35.11 -12.59
N TYR A 205 -4.01 -36.09 -12.95
CA TYR A 205 -2.84 -36.46 -12.16
C TYR A 205 -1.83 -35.30 -12.07
N SER A 206 -1.56 -34.63 -13.19
CA SER A 206 -0.65 -33.47 -13.25
C SER A 206 -1.16 -32.28 -12.44
N LEU A 207 -2.45 -31.95 -12.60
CA LEU A 207 -3.11 -30.89 -11.82
C LEU A 207 -3.08 -31.20 -10.31
N THR A 208 -3.40 -32.44 -9.94
CA THR A 208 -3.42 -32.87 -8.53
C THR A 208 -2.05 -32.82 -7.89
N ASN A 209 -1.00 -33.22 -8.61
CA ASN A 209 0.37 -33.11 -8.11
C ASN A 209 0.78 -31.66 -7.95
N THR A 210 0.46 -30.79 -8.91
CA THR A 210 0.71 -29.35 -8.82
C THR A 210 0.05 -28.73 -7.58
N LEU A 211 -1.20 -29.09 -7.30
CA LEU A 211 -1.96 -28.62 -6.13
C LEU A 211 -1.43 -29.15 -4.78
N LYS A 212 -0.63 -30.23 -4.78
CA LYS A 212 -0.06 -30.87 -3.57
C LYS A 212 1.33 -30.38 -3.21
N TYR A 213 2.01 -29.62 -4.08
CA TYR A 213 3.36 -29.15 -3.78
C TYR A 213 3.38 -28.32 -2.49
N GLN A 214 4.25 -28.74 -1.56
CA GLN A 214 4.65 -27.90 -0.44
C GLN A 214 5.31 -26.66 -0.99
N VAL A 215 4.98 -25.52 -0.40
CA VAL A 215 5.55 -24.24 -0.80
C VAL A 215 6.18 -23.57 0.39
N GLY A 216 7.30 -22.94 0.10
CA GLY A 216 8.09 -22.23 1.06
C GLY A 216 9.17 -21.46 0.33
N TYR A 217 9.75 -20.53 1.06
CA TYR A 217 10.89 -19.79 0.57
C TYR A 217 11.80 -19.52 1.76
N SER A 218 13.08 -19.40 1.45
CA SER A 218 14.05 -18.94 2.42
C SER A 218 14.74 -17.70 1.90
N TYR A 219 15.08 -16.80 2.81
CA TYR A 219 15.97 -15.69 2.49
C TYR A 219 17.00 -15.53 3.61
N ASN A 220 18.17 -15.02 3.22
CA ASN A 220 19.22 -14.70 4.16
C ASN A 220 18.97 -13.31 4.73
N ASP A 221 18.64 -13.25 6.02
CA ASP A 221 18.56 -11.99 6.73
C ASP A 221 19.99 -11.52 7.04
N VAL A 222 20.46 -10.54 6.27
CA VAL A 222 21.81 -9.98 6.40
C VAL A 222 22.01 -9.34 7.78
N SER A 223 20.94 -8.86 8.42
CA SER A 223 21.01 -8.22 9.73
C SER A 223 21.08 -9.20 10.90
N LEU A 224 20.50 -10.40 10.73
CA LEU A 224 20.52 -11.46 11.73
C LEU A 224 21.55 -12.58 11.42
N GLN A 225 22.24 -12.49 10.29
CA GLN A 225 23.18 -13.49 9.77
C GLN A 225 22.59 -14.92 9.77
N GLN A 226 21.29 -15.04 9.50
CA GLN A 226 20.58 -16.31 9.54
C GLN A 226 19.64 -16.46 8.35
N GLU A 227 19.47 -17.71 7.91
CA GLU A 227 18.48 -18.08 6.92
C GLU A 227 17.10 -18.16 7.60
N ILE A 228 16.18 -17.29 7.19
CA ILE A 228 14.78 -17.35 7.63
C ILE A 228 14.03 -18.23 6.64
N LYS A 229 13.48 -19.34 7.12
CA LYS A 229 12.66 -20.27 6.32
C LYS A 229 11.20 -20.08 6.63
N PHE A 230 10.42 -19.82 5.60
CA PHE A 230 8.96 -19.93 5.66
C PHE A 230 8.54 -21.21 4.97
N ASN A 231 8.01 -22.15 5.74
CA ASN A 231 7.45 -23.38 5.22
C ASN A 231 5.94 -23.34 5.42
N TYR A 232 5.20 -23.63 4.35
CA TYR A 232 3.76 -23.79 4.40
C TYR A 232 3.40 -25.18 3.88
N ASP A 233 2.38 -25.79 4.49
CA ASP A 233 1.92 -27.11 4.10
C ASP A 233 1.48 -27.14 2.61
N ASN A 234 0.95 -26.03 2.10
CA ASN A 234 0.65 -25.79 0.69
C ASN A 234 0.32 -24.30 0.43
N THR A 235 0.16 -23.91 -0.84
CA THR A 235 -0.07 -22.51 -1.24
C THR A 235 -1.39 -21.97 -0.73
N ILE A 236 -2.42 -22.81 -0.57
CA ILE A 236 -3.72 -22.37 -0.03
C ILE A 236 -3.56 -21.88 1.42
N VAL A 237 -2.78 -22.59 2.22
CA VAL A 237 -2.47 -22.17 3.61
C VAL A 237 -1.66 -20.88 3.62
N MET A 238 -0.66 -20.76 2.73
CA MET A 238 0.12 -19.53 2.58
C MET A 238 -0.76 -18.33 2.17
N LEU A 239 -1.64 -18.51 1.19
CA LEU A 239 -2.59 -17.50 0.71
C LEU A 239 -3.49 -16.99 1.84
N GLY A 240 -4.15 -17.91 2.57
CA GLY A 240 -4.98 -17.55 3.72
C GLY A 240 -4.22 -16.81 4.82
N THR A 241 -2.99 -17.25 5.13
CA THR A 241 -2.12 -16.58 6.11
C THR A 241 -1.69 -15.19 5.64
N THR A 242 -1.47 -15.02 4.33
CA THR A 242 -1.07 -13.74 3.73
C THR A 242 -2.22 -12.74 3.74
N ILE A 243 -3.44 -13.18 3.44
CA ILE A 243 -4.65 -12.35 3.54
C ILE A 243 -4.81 -11.83 4.97
N ALA A 244 -4.71 -12.71 5.98
CA ALA A 244 -4.78 -12.30 7.39
C ALA A 244 -3.63 -11.34 7.78
N LEU A 245 -2.44 -11.54 7.22
CA LEU A 245 -1.30 -10.64 7.43
C LEU A 245 -1.59 -9.25 6.86
N ILE A 246 -2.18 -9.17 5.66
CA ILE A 246 -2.59 -7.90 5.03
C ILE A 246 -3.60 -7.18 5.93
N ASP A 247 -4.64 -7.85 6.39
CA ASP A 247 -5.66 -7.23 7.27
C ASP A 247 -5.02 -6.64 8.54
N SER A 248 -4.11 -7.39 9.17
CA SER A 248 -3.38 -6.90 10.35
C SER A 248 -2.48 -5.70 10.05
N PHE A 249 -1.95 -5.62 8.83
CA PHE A 249 -1.07 -4.54 8.39
C PHE A 249 -1.85 -3.28 8.03
N GLU A 250 -2.99 -3.43 7.34
CA GLU A 250 -3.92 -2.33 7.03
C GLU A 250 -4.39 -1.62 8.31
N LEU A 251 -4.75 -2.38 9.36
CA LEU A 251 -5.13 -1.80 10.65
C LEU A 251 -4.02 -0.94 11.25
N LYS A 252 -2.76 -1.41 11.22
CA LYS A 252 -1.61 -0.65 11.71
C LYS A 252 -1.33 0.61 10.90
N LEU A 253 -1.56 0.56 9.59
CA LEU A 253 -1.42 1.73 8.73
C LEU A 253 -2.51 2.77 8.99
N LEU A 254 -3.75 2.33 9.19
CA LEU A 254 -4.87 3.21 9.52
C LEU A 254 -4.65 3.96 10.83
N ASP A 255 -4.02 3.34 11.83
CA ASP A 255 -3.68 4.00 13.09
C ASP A 255 -2.69 5.17 12.89
N LYS A 256 -1.81 5.11 11.87
CA LYS A 256 -0.85 6.20 11.58
C LYS A 256 -1.49 7.46 10.99
N ILE A 257 -2.70 7.37 10.46
CA ILE A 257 -3.42 8.51 9.85
C ILE A 257 -4.63 8.98 10.67
N ARG A 258 -4.89 8.36 11.83
CA ARG A 258 -5.97 8.75 12.76
C ARG A 258 -5.54 9.76 13.82
N VAL A 259 -4.24 9.99 13.98
CA VAL A 259 -3.63 11.02 14.85
C VAL A 259 -3.62 12.35 14.12
#